data_AF-A0AA92UYX9-F1
#
_entry.id   AF-A0AA92UYX9-F1
#
_cell.length_a   1.000
_cell.length_b   1.000
_cell.length_c   1.000
_cell.angle_alpha   90.00
_cell.angle_beta   90.00
_cell.angle_gamma   90.00
#
_symmetry.space_group_name_H-M   'P 1'
#
loop_
_entity.id
_entity.type
_entity.pdbx_description
1 polymer ?
#
loop_
_entity_poly.entity_id
_entity_poly.type
_entity_poly.pdbx_seq_one_letter_code
_entity_poly.pdbx_strand_id
1 'polypeptide(L)'
;MFDAWGISIFVGFDFHNVDALRLKSRKELLTLLFRKQLILRIYSILFDGIKKLPAEHVEMEKELLLRWMAESQMLEKANVRLNDAAIQVSEWFRKKGFRTCIQKGQGNALMYPNPNSRTPGDIDIWVEGEDNRVISFVRSISPHEKACYHHIEFPSYKGVEVEVHYRPSFLLCFWHNRKFQKYYERVKEEQFSHRVMLGEQWEIAIPTVEFNLIFQLTHIFSHLMNEGIGLRQLVDYYYVLCDFYKVYQIFSNPSVSLSKGSSTFSPSPSSMVFTPPSVPPFPGGRNLRSGDVTAPSRCSEPLRSKDGGPKRSSPDCAGWDRRDAIGDMTSVTAFTDSSATAARSSSTAIDRVQEELKELGLWKFAGGIMYIMQEVFGMPASRLIVPPNEKYGKFVLNEVLEAGNFGKHDARNRFGRLKLGHNLQRVYRDIRLVKFFPAEALCEPLFRTWHFFWRLKYKK
;
A
#
# COMPACT_ATOMS: atom_id res chain seq x y z
N MET A 1 19.27 -12.20 -14.82
CA MET A 1 20.41 -11.43 -14.28
C MET A 1 19.87 -10.18 -13.61
N PHE A 2 20.42 -9.80 -12.46
CA PHE A 2 20.26 -8.46 -11.89
C PHE A 2 21.55 -7.71 -12.20
N ASP A 3 21.48 -6.78 -13.14
CA ASP A 3 22.67 -6.12 -13.65
C ASP A 3 23.25 -5.22 -12.55
N ALA A 4 24.55 -5.37 -12.24
CA ALA A 4 25.20 -4.78 -11.07
C ALA A 4 25.02 -3.24 -10.94
N TRP A 5 24.76 -2.58 -12.08
CA TRP A 5 24.40 -1.17 -12.19
C TRP A 5 23.20 -0.75 -11.33
N GLY A 6 22.20 -1.62 -11.14
CA GLY A 6 21.02 -1.29 -10.32
C GLY A 6 21.34 -1.10 -8.83
N ILE A 7 22.35 -1.81 -8.32
CA ILE A 7 22.83 -1.69 -6.92
C ILE A 7 23.91 -0.61 -6.83
N SER A 8 24.75 -0.44 -7.87
CA SER A 8 25.75 0.63 -7.93
C SER A 8 25.13 2.03 -7.76
N ILE A 9 23.88 2.25 -8.21
CA ILE A 9 23.15 3.51 -8.04
C ILE A 9 22.85 3.85 -6.57
N PHE A 10 22.81 2.86 -5.68
CA PHE A 10 22.52 3.05 -4.25
C PHE A 10 23.73 2.93 -3.33
N VAL A 11 24.85 2.36 -3.80
CA VAL A 11 25.96 1.96 -2.91
C VAL A 11 27.37 2.30 -3.46
N GLY A 12 27.54 2.69 -4.72
CA GLY A 12 28.86 3.03 -5.27
C GLY A 12 29.03 4.53 -5.57
N PHE A 13 29.89 5.24 -4.81
CA PHE A 13 30.42 6.53 -5.25
C PHE A 13 31.79 6.89 -4.67
N ASP A 14 32.78 6.99 -5.56
CA ASP A 14 34.12 7.53 -5.33
C ASP A 14 34.06 9.06 -5.07
N PHE A 15 34.95 9.53 -4.20
CA PHE A 15 34.90 10.82 -3.51
C PHE A 15 35.76 11.94 -4.11
N HIS A 16 36.36 11.77 -5.29
CA HIS A 16 37.19 12.83 -5.90
C HIS A 16 36.65 13.43 -7.21
N ASN A 17 36.71 14.76 -7.26
CA ASN A 17 36.21 15.68 -8.31
C ASN A 17 34.69 15.77 -8.53
N VAL A 18 34.22 17.01 -8.62
CA VAL A 18 33.44 17.64 -9.71
C VAL A 18 32.87 18.96 -9.17
N ASP A 19 33.48 20.06 -9.61
CA ASP A 19 32.93 21.42 -9.51
C ASP A 19 31.81 21.68 -10.54
N ALA A 20 31.16 22.84 -10.39
CA ALA A 20 30.17 23.48 -11.29
C ALA A 20 28.67 23.19 -11.01
N LEU A 21 27.99 24.24 -10.52
CA LEU A 21 26.57 24.26 -10.18
C LEU A 21 25.63 24.30 -11.41
N ARG A 22 24.60 23.46 -11.35
CA ARG A 22 23.18 23.71 -11.70
C ARG A 22 22.40 22.47 -11.23
N LEU A 23 21.08 22.56 -10.97
CA LEU A 23 20.25 21.41 -10.59
C LEU A 23 20.24 20.34 -11.70
N LYS A 24 21.24 19.45 -11.72
CA LYS A 24 21.58 18.65 -12.91
C LYS A 24 22.33 17.34 -12.66
N SER A 25 22.54 16.90 -11.42
CA SER A 25 23.23 15.61 -11.16
C SER A 25 22.54 14.71 -10.14
N ARG A 26 22.64 13.40 -10.39
CA ARG A 26 22.17 12.32 -9.49
C ARG A 26 22.78 12.42 -8.09
N LYS A 27 23.99 13.00 -7.98
CA LYS A 27 24.73 13.28 -6.73
C LYS A 27 23.92 14.17 -5.78
N GLU A 28 23.27 15.24 -6.25
CA GLU A 28 22.45 16.11 -5.37
C GLU A 28 21.21 15.38 -4.85
N LEU A 29 20.53 14.61 -5.71
CA LEU A 29 19.34 13.85 -5.33
C LEU A 29 19.67 12.77 -4.30
N LEU A 30 20.72 11.98 -4.52
CA LEU A 30 21.22 11.03 -3.52
C LEU A 30 21.60 11.75 -2.23
N THR A 31 22.39 12.82 -2.30
CA THR A 31 22.81 13.58 -1.12
C THR A 31 21.60 14.13 -0.33
N LEU A 32 20.49 14.49 -0.99
CA LEU A 32 19.25 14.89 -0.31
C LEU A 32 18.52 13.71 0.36
N LEU A 33 18.45 12.56 -0.32
CA LEU A 33 17.91 11.31 0.21
C LEU A 33 18.71 10.82 1.43
N PHE A 34 20.04 10.96 1.40
CA PHE A 34 20.95 10.64 2.50
C PHE A 34 20.86 11.67 3.64
N ARG A 35 20.78 12.98 3.37
CA ARG A 35 20.78 14.03 4.42
C ARG A 35 19.45 14.20 5.16
N LYS A 36 18.28 13.91 4.56
CA LYS A 36 16.96 14.15 5.18
C LYS A 36 16.24 12.86 5.58
N GLN A 37 16.65 12.16 6.66
CA GLN A 37 15.83 11.19 7.44
C GLN A 37 15.14 10.01 6.69
N LEU A 38 15.24 9.91 5.37
CA LEU A 38 14.46 9.01 4.50
C LEU A 38 14.97 7.57 4.54
N ILE A 39 16.25 7.39 4.90
CA ILE A 39 16.91 6.08 5.10
C ILE A 39 16.30 5.28 6.26
N LEU A 40 15.71 5.93 7.28
CA LEU A 40 15.17 5.25 8.48
C LEU A 40 14.11 4.18 8.21
N ARG A 41 13.55 4.11 6.99
CA ARG A 41 12.55 3.11 6.60
C ARG A 41 12.98 2.20 5.43
N ILE A 42 14.23 2.30 4.98
CA ILE A 42 14.77 1.48 3.88
C ILE A 42 16.21 0.97 4.10
N TYR A 43 16.86 1.30 5.22
CA TYR A 43 18.25 0.91 5.49
C TYR A 43 18.51 -0.60 5.32
N SER A 44 17.58 -1.48 5.67
CA SER A 44 17.81 -2.93 5.55
C SER A 44 17.83 -3.41 4.09
N ILE A 45 17.13 -2.71 3.19
CA ILE A 45 17.16 -2.98 1.75
C ILE A 45 18.51 -2.50 1.17
N LEU A 46 18.98 -1.34 1.63
CA LEU A 46 20.31 -0.82 1.28
C LEU A 46 21.42 -1.74 1.80
N PHE A 47 21.29 -2.22 3.04
CA PHE A 47 22.22 -3.16 3.68
C PHE A 47 22.26 -4.51 2.95
N ASP A 48 21.12 -5.03 2.50
CA ASP A 48 21.06 -6.21 1.61
C ASP A 48 21.64 -5.95 0.20
N GLY A 49 21.75 -4.70 -0.22
CA GLY A 49 22.54 -4.27 -1.39
C GLY A 49 24.04 -4.26 -1.09
N ILE A 50 24.46 -3.65 0.03
CA ILE A 50 25.85 -3.58 0.49
C ILE A 50 26.47 -4.97 0.63
N LYS A 51 25.75 -5.94 1.23
CA LYS A 51 26.20 -7.34 1.35
C LYS A 51 26.56 -8.02 0.01
N LYS A 52 26.12 -7.48 -1.12
CA LYS A 52 26.35 -8.03 -2.47
C LYS A 52 27.49 -7.34 -3.20
N LEU A 53 28.07 -6.26 -2.66
CA LEU A 53 29.26 -5.65 -3.21
C LEU A 53 30.52 -6.43 -2.80
N PRO A 54 31.58 -6.44 -3.65
CA PRO A 54 32.91 -6.83 -3.22
C PRO A 54 33.39 -5.90 -2.09
N ALA A 55 34.16 -6.43 -1.15
CA ALA A 55 34.59 -5.70 0.04
C ALA A 55 35.39 -4.43 -0.30
N GLU A 56 36.16 -4.42 -1.39
CA GLU A 56 36.90 -3.24 -1.84
C GLU A 56 36.03 -2.05 -2.28
N HIS A 57 34.73 -2.26 -2.53
CA HIS A 57 33.77 -1.22 -2.93
C HIS A 57 32.90 -0.71 -1.77
N VAL A 58 33.08 -1.20 -0.54
CA VAL A 58 32.26 -0.83 0.63
C VAL A 58 32.95 0.27 1.43
N GLU A 59 32.89 1.50 0.93
CA GLU A 59 33.40 2.72 1.59
C GLU A 59 32.45 3.19 2.72
N MET A 60 32.25 2.35 3.73
CA MET A 60 31.43 2.66 4.90
C MET A 60 32.24 2.67 6.19
N GLU A 61 31.97 3.65 7.05
CA GLU A 61 32.46 3.65 8.42
C GLU A 61 32.00 2.39 9.18
N LYS A 62 32.92 1.73 9.86
CA LYS A 62 32.67 0.47 10.58
C LYS A 62 31.55 0.58 11.61
N GLU A 63 31.44 1.72 12.31
CA GLU A 63 30.35 1.93 13.27
C GLU A 63 28.98 1.99 12.57
N LEU A 64 28.88 2.71 11.44
CA LEU A 64 27.65 2.80 10.65
C LEU A 64 27.23 1.43 10.11
N LEU A 65 28.19 0.63 9.62
CA LEU A 65 27.94 -0.72 9.13
C LEU A 65 27.44 -1.66 10.25
N LEU A 66 28.06 -1.61 11.44
CA LEU A 66 27.60 -2.38 12.60
C LEU A 66 26.20 -1.95 13.07
N ARG A 67 25.89 -0.65 13.03
CA ARG A 67 24.58 -0.10 13.35
C ARG A 67 23.50 -0.61 12.38
N TRP A 68 23.74 -0.51 11.07
CA TRP A 68 22.81 -1.01 10.05
C TRP A 68 22.61 -2.53 10.13
N MET A 69 23.66 -3.28 10.49
CA MET A 69 23.57 -4.72 10.74
C MET A 69 22.65 -5.05 11.91
N ALA A 70 22.82 -4.36 13.05
CA ALA A 70 22.00 -4.55 14.24
C ALA A 70 20.53 -4.16 13.98
N GLU A 71 20.30 -2.99 13.36
CA GLU A 71 18.98 -2.52 12.99
C GLU A 71 18.29 -3.49 12.01
N SER A 72 19.01 -4.04 11.02
CA SER A 72 18.45 -5.02 10.07
C SER A 72 18.03 -6.32 10.75
N GLN A 73 18.81 -6.83 11.71
CA GLN A 73 18.41 -8.00 12.51
C GLN A 73 17.20 -7.73 13.41
N MET A 74 17.06 -6.51 13.92
CA MET A 74 15.86 -6.11 14.67
C MET A 74 14.63 -6.02 13.74
N LEU A 75 14.82 -5.53 12.52
CA LEU A 75 13.78 -5.42 11.50
C LEU A 75 13.25 -6.80 11.06
N GLU A 76 14.16 -7.75 10.83
CA GLU A 76 13.82 -9.14 10.50
C GLU A 76 12.98 -9.79 11.60
N LYS A 77 13.39 -9.66 12.87
CA LYS A 77 12.61 -10.13 14.02
C LYS A 77 11.25 -9.44 14.13
N ALA A 78 11.13 -8.18 13.73
CA ALA A 78 9.85 -7.45 13.68
C ALA A 78 8.94 -7.95 12.55
N ASN A 79 9.50 -8.28 11.38
CA ASN A 79 8.73 -8.88 10.27
C ASN A 79 8.21 -10.28 10.62
N VAL A 80 9.03 -11.14 11.25
CA VAL A 80 8.55 -12.45 11.73
C VAL A 80 7.36 -12.31 12.69
N ARG A 81 7.44 -11.39 13.67
CA ARG A 81 6.32 -11.10 14.59
C ARG A 81 5.08 -10.56 13.87
N LEU A 82 5.27 -9.72 12.84
CA LEU A 82 4.18 -9.14 12.06
C LEU A 82 3.52 -10.18 11.13
N ASN A 83 4.28 -11.16 10.62
CA ASN A 83 3.75 -12.31 9.88
C ASN A 83 2.83 -13.16 10.77
N ASP A 84 3.34 -13.56 11.95
CA ASP A 84 2.56 -14.29 12.95
C ASP A 84 1.27 -13.57 13.34
N ALA A 85 1.35 -12.24 13.51
CA ALA A 85 0.20 -11.40 13.85
C ALA A 85 -0.82 -11.35 12.68
N ALA A 86 -0.37 -11.12 11.44
CA ALA A 86 -1.23 -11.09 10.26
C ALA A 86 -1.99 -12.42 10.07
N ILE A 87 -1.29 -13.56 10.18
CA ILE A 87 -1.89 -14.90 10.11
C ILE A 87 -2.96 -15.07 11.20
N GLN A 88 -2.63 -14.76 12.47
CA GLN A 88 -3.54 -14.95 13.59
C GLN A 88 -4.77 -14.03 13.54
N VAL A 89 -4.63 -12.79 13.07
CA VAL A 89 -5.74 -11.85 12.89
C VAL A 89 -6.64 -12.30 11.73
N SER A 90 -6.08 -12.67 10.57
CA SER A 90 -6.86 -13.21 9.45
C SER A 90 -7.62 -14.48 9.82
N GLU A 91 -6.97 -15.43 10.50
CA GLU A 91 -7.62 -16.67 10.97
C GLU A 91 -8.73 -16.41 11.98
N TRP A 92 -8.54 -15.44 12.87
CA TRP A 92 -9.54 -15.07 13.86
C TRP A 92 -10.79 -14.45 13.20
N PHE A 93 -10.64 -13.54 12.23
CA PHE A 93 -11.77 -13.01 11.46
C PHE A 93 -12.44 -14.09 10.60
N ARG A 94 -11.67 -15.01 10.00
CA ARG A 94 -12.20 -16.15 9.23
C ARG A 94 -13.11 -17.03 10.07
N LYS A 95 -12.70 -17.35 11.31
CA LYS A 95 -13.50 -18.09 12.31
C LYS A 95 -14.75 -17.32 12.80
N LYS A 96 -14.88 -16.03 12.47
CA LYS A 96 -16.04 -15.19 12.78
C LYS A 96 -16.96 -14.98 11.56
N GLY A 97 -16.73 -15.69 10.45
CA GLY A 97 -17.59 -15.65 9.26
C GLY A 97 -17.30 -14.48 8.32
N PHE A 98 -16.05 -14.02 8.27
CA PHE A 98 -15.59 -12.99 7.34
C PHE A 98 -14.45 -13.52 6.46
N ARG A 99 -14.55 -13.38 5.14
CA ARG A 99 -13.35 -13.44 4.29
C ARG A 99 -12.48 -12.23 4.60
N THR A 100 -11.16 -12.40 4.49
CA THR A 100 -10.19 -11.33 4.74
C THR A 100 -9.16 -11.26 3.64
N CYS A 101 -8.52 -10.10 3.47
CA CYS A 101 -7.42 -9.88 2.54
C CYS A 101 -6.43 -8.88 3.19
N ILE A 102 -5.18 -9.28 3.38
CA ILE A 102 -4.13 -8.45 4.01
C ILE A 102 -3.62 -7.46 2.97
N GLN A 103 -3.88 -6.18 3.20
CA GLN A 103 -3.46 -5.10 2.31
C GLN A 103 -2.10 -4.58 2.71
N LYS A 104 -1.35 -4.05 1.73
CA LYS A 104 -0.07 -3.37 1.94
C LYS A 104 0.86 -4.24 2.78
N GLY A 105 1.31 -3.76 3.96
CA GLY A 105 1.85 -4.61 5.04
C GLY A 105 2.77 -5.76 4.58
N GLN A 106 2.43 -6.97 5.02
CA GLN A 106 3.16 -8.19 4.67
C GLN A 106 2.84 -8.73 3.27
N GLY A 107 1.70 -8.38 2.66
CA GLY A 107 1.44 -8.68 1.26
C GLY A 107 2.46 -8.03 0.31
N ASN A 108 2.85 -6.78 0.59
CA ASN A 108 3.92 -6.09 -0.11
C ASN A 108 5.28 -6.73 0.16
N ALA A 109 5.56 -7.19 1.38
CA ALA A 109 6.86 -7.76 1.75
C ALA A 109 7.22 -8.98 0.87
N LEU A 110 6.24 -9.81 0.50
CA LEU A 110 6.43 -10.96 -0.39
C LEU A 110 6.94 -10.59 -1.80
N MET A 111 6.78 -9.34 -2.24
CA MET A 111 7.27 -8.86 -3.54
C MET A 111 8.76 -8.45 -3.51
N TYR A 112 9.33 -8.25 -2.31
CA TYR A 112 10.72 -7.84 -2.11
C TYR A 112 11.68 -9.03 -2.31
N PRO A 113 12.92 -8.82 -2.78
CA PRO A 113 13.94 -9.86 -2.88
C PRO A 113 14.28 -10.54 -1.54
N ASN A 114 14.10 -9.82 -0.43
CA ASN A 114 14.11 -10.34 0.93
C ASN A 114 12.90 -9.74 1.66
N PRO A 115 11.83 -10.52 1.95
CA PRO A 115 10.65 -10.00 2.65
C PRO A 115 10.97 -9.39 4.02
N ASN A 116 11.96 -9.94 4.74
CA ASN A 116 12.36 -9.49 6.07
C ASN A 116 13.10 -8.13 6.05
N SER A 117 13.50 -7.62 4.88
CA SER A 117 14.14 -6.32 4.71
C SER A 117 13.15 -5.14 4.63
N ARG A 118 11.87 -5.40 4.39
CA ARG A 118 10.84 -4.35 4.31
C ARG A 118 10.60 -3.76 5.70
N THR A 119 10.51 -2.42 5.81
CA THR A 119 10.12 -1.83 7.10
C THR A 119 8.65 -2.14 7.42
N PRO A 120 8.37 -2.79 8.57
CA PRO A 120 7.01 -3.16 8.98
C PRO A 120 6.17 -1.94 9.33
N GLY A 121 4.87 -2.17 9.53
CA GLY A 121 3.91 -1.17 9.97
C GLY A 121 2.73 -1.83 10.68
N ASP A 122 1.60 -1.18 10.52
CA ASP A 122 0.23 -1.64 10.74
C ASP A 122 -0.12 -2.94 9.98
N ILE A 123 -1.15 -3.64 10.47
CA ILE A 123 -1.91 -4.64 9.72
C ILE A 123 -3.16 -3.96 9.16
N ASP A 124 -3.12 -3.61 7.88
CA ASP A 124 -4.32 -3.25 7.12
C ASP A 124 -5.06 -4.53 6.70
N ILE A 125 -6.16 -4.88 7.38
CA ILE A 125 -6.95 -6.06 7.04
C ILE A 125 -8.28 -5.66 6.41
N TRP A 126 -8.45 -5.99 5.13
CA TRP A 126 -9.76 -5.88 4.47
C TRP A 126 -10.63 -7.04 4.88
N VAL A 127 -11.81 -6.73 5.40
CA VAL A 127 -12.80 -7.66 5.92
C VAL A 127 -14.06 -7.55 5.07
N GLU A 128 -14.56 -8.68 4.57
CA GLU A 128 -15.71 -8.69 3.67
C GLU A 128 -17.03 -8.35 4.39
N GLY A 129 -17.60 -7.19 4.07
CA GLY A 129 -18.99 -6.89 4.38
C GLY A 129 -19.33 -5.41 4.25
N GLU A 130 -20.63 -5.12 4.30
CA GLU A 130 -21.16 -3.76 4.42
C GLU A 130 -20.58 -3.02 5.64
N ASP A 131 -20.33 -1.71 5.50
CA ASP A 131 -19.76 -0.84 6.55
C ASP A 131 -20.39 -1.09 7.92
N ASN A 132 -21.73 -1.11 7.96
CA ASN A 132 -22.49 -1.28 9.20
C ASN A 132 -22.24 -2.65 9.84
N ARG A 133 -22.06 -3.71 9.06
CA ARG A 133 -21.80 -5.07 9.56
C ARG A 133 -20.41 -5.13 10.20
N VAL A 134 -19.39 -4.61 9.51
CA VAL A 134 -18.00 -4.63 9.99
C VAL A 134 -17.82 -3.71 11.21
N ILE A 135 -18.34 -2.47 11.16
CA ILE A 135 -18.28 -1.51 12.27
C ILE A 135 -19.00 -2.06 13.51
N SER A 136 -20.21 -2.61 13.35
CA SER A 136 -20.98 -3.15 14.50
C SER A 136 -20.31 -4.40 15.09
N PHE A 137 -19.73 -5.25 14.24
CA PHE A 137 -18.96 -6.41 14.70
C PHE A 137 -17.73 -5.99 15.51
N VAL A 138 -16.90 -5.07 15.01
CA VAL A 138 -15.76 -4.54 15.77
C VAL A 138 -16.20 -3.90 17.09
N ARG A 139 -17.29 -3.11 17.09
CA ARG A 139 -17.81 -2.48 18.31
C ARG A 139 -18.43 -3.44 19.32
N SER A 140 -18.90 -4.61 18.90
CA SER A 140 -19.30 -5.68 19.84
C SER A 140 -18.14 -6.24 20.66
N ILE A 141 -16.90 -5.93 20.29
CA ILE A 141 -15.66 -6.40 20.94
C ILE A 141 -14.96 -5.22 21.62
N SER A 142 -14.86 -4.08 20.93
CA SER A 142 -14.31 -2.83 21.48
C SER A 142 -15.29 -1.67 21.23
N PRO A 143 -16.16 -1.33 22.20
CA PRO A 143 -17.29 -0.40 22.00
C PRO A 143 -16.97 1.06 21.64
N HIS A 144 -15.70 1.44 21.59
CA HIS A 144 -15.27 2.84 21.43
C HIS A 144 -14.37 3.10 20.22
N GLU A 145 -14.17 2.09 19.36
CA GLU A 145 -13.34 2.23 18.17
C GLU A 145 -13.91 3.24 17.16
N LYS A 146 -13.01 4.06 16.61
CA LYS A 146 -13.35 5.14 15.69
C LYS A 146 -13.38 4.63 14.26
N ALA A 147 -14.55 4.72 13.63
CA ALA A 147 -14.68 4.52 12.20
C ALA A 147 -14.31 5.79 11.43
N CYS A 148 -13.49 5.65 10.38
CA CYS A 148 -13.26 6.67 9.37
C CYS A 148 -14.13 6.35 8.13
N TYR A 149 -13.83 6.85 6.92
CA TYR A 149 -14.65 6.50 5.75
C TYR A 149 -14.44 5.06 5.23
N HIS A 150 -13.30 4.42 5.53
CA HIS A 150 -12.88 3.16 4.89
C HIS A 150 -12.40 2.07 5.86
N HIS A 151 -11.94 2.44 7.07
CA HIS A 151 -11.57 1.53 8.16
C HIS A 151 -12.28 1.87 9.48
N ILE A 152 -12.12 0.99 10.46
CA ILE A 152 -12.30 1.23 11.88
C ILE A 152 -11.03 0.81 12.64
N GLU A 153 -10.63 1.60 13.63
CA GLU A 153 -9.56 1.26 14.59
C GLU A 153 -9.87 -0.12 15.25
N PHE A 154 -8.84 -0.90 15.60
CA PHE A 154 -9.03 -2.20 16.28
C PHE A 154 -7.97 -2.40 17.37
N PRO A 155 -8.28 -3.09 18.49
CA PRO A 155 -7.32 -3.34 19.56
C PRO A 155 -6.04 -4.00 19.06
N SER A 156 -4.89 -3.46 19.46
CA SER A 156 -3.58 -3.96 19.03
C SER A 156 -3.38 -5.44 19.37
N TYR A 157 -2.96 -6.25 18.41
CA TYR A 157 -2.70 -7.67 18.62
C TYR A 157 -1.23 -7.92 18.92
N LYS A 158 -0.89 -8.39 20.13
CA LYS A 158 0.50 -8.66 20.57
C LYS A 158 1.45 -7.46 20.37
N GLY A 159 0.94 -6.23 20.52
CA GLY A 159 1.69 -4.99 20.30
C GLY A 159 1.78 -4.51 18.85
N VAL A 160 1.05 -5.14 17.93
CA VAL A 160 0.90 -4.71 16.53
C VAL A 160 -0.43 -3.97 16.36
N GLU A 161 -0.39 -2.79 15.73
CA GLU A 161 -1.58 -2.01 15.38
C GLU A 161 -2.36 -2.68 14.22
N VAL A 162 -3.69 -2.67 14.29
CA VAL A 162 -4.57 -3.31 13.30
C VAL A 162 -5.61 -2.29 12.84
N GLU A 163 -5.70 -2.04 11.55
CA GLU A 163 -6.77 -1.26 10.92
C GLU A 163 -7.72 -2.22 10.20
N VAL A 164 -9.01 -2.20 10.58
CA VAL A 164 -10.02 -3.08 9.98
C VAL A 164 -10.75 -2.34 8.87
N HIS A 165 -10.34 -2.62 7.63
CA HIS A 165 -10.91 -2.04 6.43
C HIS A 165 -12.20 -2.77 6.02
N TYR A 166 -13.26 -2.02 5.74
CA TYR A 166 -14.41 -2.49 4.95
C TYR A 166 -14.34 -1.99 3.51
N ARG A 167 -13.50 -0.97 3.24
CA ARG A 167 -13.11 -0.52 1.89
C ARG A 167 -11.58 -0.42 1.80
N PRO A 168 -10.96 -0.83 0.68
CA PRO A 168 -9.51 -0.71 0.53
C PRO A 168 -9.01 0.74 0.62
N SER A 169 -9.59 1.65 -0.14
CA SER A 169 -9.23 3.08 -0.13
C SER A 169 -10.38 3.95 -0.67
N PHE A 170 -10.13 5.25 -0.86
CA PHE A 170 -11.11 6.22 -1.34
C PHE A 170 -10.44 7.42 -2.04
N LEU A 171 -11.25 8.15 -2.80
CA LEU A 171 -10.90 9.44 -3.40
C LEU A 171 -11.75 10.56 -2.75
N LEU A 172 -11.29 11.80 -2.82
CA LEU A 172 -11.98 12.96 -2.22
C LEU A 172 -13.08 13.50 -3.14
N CYS A 173 -12.87 13.44 -4.46
CA CYS A 173 -13.93 13.72 -5.43
C CYS A 173 -15.02 12.65 -5.35
N PHE A 174 -16.24 13.04 -4.96
CA PHE A 174 -17.38 12.12 -4.81
C PHE A 174 -17.66 11.29 -6.07
N TRP A 175 -17.47 11.87 -7.26
CA TRP A 175 -17.71 11.19 -8.54
C TRP A 175 -16.64 10.13 -8.84
N HIS A 176 -15.36 10.46 -8.67
CA HIS A 176 -14.26 9.50 -8.83
C HIS A 176 -14.35 8.41 -7.75
N ASN A 177 -14.61 8.79 -6.49
CA ASN A 177 -14.81 7.84 -5.41
C ASN A 177 -15.98 6.89 -5.68
N ARG A 178 -17.12 7.37 -6.22
CA ARG A 178 -18.23 6.49 -6.62
C ARG A 178 -17.83 5.47 -7.69
N LYS A 179 -16.99 5.86 -8.66
CA LYS A 179 -16.42 4.89 -9.63
C LYS A 179 -15.46 3.92 -8.93
N PHE A 180 -14.64 4.42 -8.01
CA PHE A 180 -13.63 3.63 -7.31
C PHE A 180 -14.22 2.56 -6.38
N GLN A 181 -15.29 2.89 -5.65
CA GLN A 181 -16.03 1.90 -4.86
C GLN A 181 -16.73 0.86 -5.75
N LYS A 182 -17.18 1.24 -6.97
CA LYS A 182 -17.67 0.26 -7.96
C LYS A 182 -16.55 -0.64 -8.48
N TYR A 183 -15.37 -0.09 -8.78
CA TYR A 183 -14.19 -0.88 -9.18
C TYR A 183 -13.88 -1.95 -8.13
N TYR A 184 -13.83 -1.56 -6.84
CA TYR A 184 -13.62 -2.50 -5.75
C TYR A 184 -14.69 -3.59 -5.66
N GLU A 185 -15.97 -3.24 -5.82
CA GLU A 185 -17.05 -4.22 -5.85
C GLU A 185 -16.93 -5.22 -7.02
N ARG A 186 -16.44 -4.79 -8.19
CA ARG A 186 -16.20 -5.68 -9.35
C ARG A 186 -15.09 -6.70 -9.07
N VAL A 187 -14.03 -6.31 -8.39
CA VAL A 187 -12.79 -7.11 -8.28
C VAL A 187 -12.63 -7.86 -6.95
N LYS A 188 -13.44 -7.56 -5.91
CA LYS A 188 -13.26 -8.08 -4.54
C LYS A 188 -13.19 -9.60 -4.45
N GLU A 189 -13.96 -10.31 -5.26
CA GLU A 189 -14.04 -11.78 -5.21
C GLU A 189 -12.70 -12.44 -5.50
N GLU A 190 -11.97 -11.90 -6.48
CA GLU A 190 -10.62 -12.31 -6.82
C GLU A 190 -9.65 -12.02 -5.66
N GLN A 191 -9.77 -10.85 -5.02
CA GLN A 191 -8.86 -10.42 -3.94
C GLN A 191 -9.04 -11.22 -2.64
N PHE A 192 -10.27 -11.67 -2.34
CA PHE A 192 -10.54 -12.56 -1.21
C PHE A 192 -10.21 -14.04 -1.51
N SER A 193 -10.04 -14.40 -2.78
CA SER A 193 -9.72 -15.77 -3.22
C SER A 193 -8.24 -15.98 -3.53
N HIS A 194 -7.50 -14.91 -3.86
CA HIS A 194 -6.07 -14.96 -4.14
C HIS A 194 -5.25 -15.14 -2.85
N ARG A 195 -4.92 -16.40 -2.55
CA ARG A 195 -4.12 -16.80 -1.38
C ARG A 195 -2.67 -17.09 -1.76
N VAL A 196 -1.76 -16.72 -0.86
CA VAL A 196 -0.32 -16.95 -0.98
C VAL A 196 0.23 -17.49 0.35
N MET A 197 1.31 -18.25 0.26
CA MET A 197 2.06 -18.71 1.43
C MET A 197 2.72 -17.53 2.15
N LEU A 198 2.53 -17.44 3.46
CA LEU A 198 3.25 -16.55 4.36
C LEU A 198 3.87 -17.38 5.49
N GLY A 199 5.20 -17.50 5.46
CA GLY A 199 5.91 -18.53 6.24
C GLY A 199 5.75 -19.93 5.62
N GLU A 200 6.09 -20.97 6.39
CA GLU A 200 6.20 -22.33 5.85
C GLU A 200 4.87 -23.08 5.67
N GLN A 201 3.82 -22.72 6.43
CA GLN A 201 2.62 -23.56 6.59
C GLN A 201 1.29 -22.81 6.49
N TRP A 202 1.31 -21.48 6.37
CA TRP A 202 0.10 -20.66 6.43
C TRP A 202 -0.13 -19.92 5.12
N GLU A 203 -1.38 -19.89 4.70
CA GLU A 203 -1.82 -19.08 3.57
C GLU A 203 -2.63 -17.87 4.07
N ILE A 204 -2.33 -16.69 3.55
CA ILE A 204 -3.18 -15.50 3.70
C ILE A 204 -3.67 -15.05 2.32
N ALA A 205 -4.85 -14.45 2.26
CA ALA A 205 -5.24 -13.74 1.05
C ALA A 205 -4.55 -12.38 1.00
N ILE A 206 -4.01 -12.02 -0.16
CA ILE A 206 -3.43 -10.71 -0.45
C ILE A 206 -3.98 -10.21 -1.80
N PRO A 207 -3.98 -8.91 -2.09
CA PRO A 207 -4.50 -8.44 -3.36
C PRO A 207 -3.63 -8.94 -4.54
N THR A 208 -4.25 -9.16 -5.69
CA THR A 208 -3.57 -9.55 -6.92
C THR A 208 -2.67 -8.42 -7.43
N VAL A 209 -1.71 -8.77 -8.30
CA VAL A 209 -0.71 -7.81 -8.74
C VAL A 209 -1.32 -6.69 -9.63
N GLU A 210 -2.33 -7.02 -10.46
CA GLU A 210 -3.13 -6.03 -11.20
C GLU A 210 -3.85 -5.06 -10.25
N PHE A 211 -4.52 -5.57 -9.21
CA PHE A 211 -5.19 -4.75 -8.21
C PHE A 211 -4.21 -3.83 -7.47
N ASN A 212 -3.05 -4.37 -7.06
CA ASN A 212 -2.04 -3.60 -6.34
C ASN A 212 -1.50 -2.43 -7.16
N LEU A 213 -1.39 -2.53 -8.50
CA LEU A 213 -0.99 -1.39 -9.35
C LEU A 213 -1.92 -0.18 -9.21
N ILE A 214 -3.22 -0.39 -8.99
CA ILE A 214 -4.22 0.67 -8.82
C ILE A 214 -4.34 1.06 -7.34
N PHE A 215 -4.48 0.08 -6.46
CA PHE A 215 -4.67 0.30 -5.02
C PHE A 215 -3.49 1.03 -4.37
N GLN A 216 -2.25 0.59 -4.63
CA GLN A 216 -1.06 1.23 -4.07
C GLN A 216 -0.80 2.60 -4.67
N LEU A 217 -1.12 2.81 -5.96
CA LEU A 217 -1.07 4.13 -6.57
C LEU A 217 -2.06 5.08 -5.86
N THR A 218 -3.31 4.65 -5.66
CA THR A 218 -4.29 5.46 -4.93
C THR A 218 -3.87 5.70 -3.49
N HIS A 219 -3.21 4.74 -2.83
CA HIS A 219 -2.67 4.94 -1.48
C HIS A 219 -1.57 6.03 -1.44
N ILE A 220 -0.64 6.06 -2.41
CA ILE A 220 0.33 7.17 -2.55
C ILE A 220 -0.42 8.49 -2.81
N PHE A 221 -1.46 8.45 -3.65
CA PHE A 221 -2.27 9.63 -3.94
C PHE A 221 -3.00 10.17 -2.69
N SER A 222 -3.58 9.29 -1.87
CA SER A 222 -4.18 9.66 -0.59
C SER A 222 -3.15 10.31 0.34
N HIS A 223 -1.90 9.84 0.39
CA HIS A 223 -0.84 10.51 1.15
C HIS A 223 -0.50 11.90 0.60
N LEU A 224 -0.39 12.06 -0.73
CA LEU A 224 -0.19 13.38 -1.36
C LEU A 224 -1.29 14.38 -0.97
N MET A 225 -2.55 13.92 -0.99
CA MET A 225 -3.71 14.73 -0.67
C MET A 225 -3.89 15.01 0.83
N ASN A 226 -3.22 14.27 1.75
CA ASN A 226 -3.52 14.36 3.19
C ASN A 226 -2.35 14.69 4.12
N GLU A 227 -1.11 14.25 3.82
CA GLU A 227 -0.01 14.27 4.81
C GLU A 227 1.38 14.52 4.21
N GLY A 228 1.67 13.94 3.04
CA GLY A 228 3.00 13.90 2.42
C GLY A 228 3.43 12.47 2.12
N ILE A 229 4.11 12.26 0.98
CA ILE A 229 4.50 10.93 0.51
C ILE A 229 5.80 10.49 1.19
N GLY A 230 5.79 9.33 1.86
CA GLY A 230 7.01 8.69 2.34
C GLY A 230 7.72 7.87 1.26
N LEU A 231 9.05 7.73 1.38
CA LEU A 231 9.84 6.92 0.44
C LEU A 231 9.43 5.44 0.46
N ARG A 232 9.00 4.90 1.61
CA ARG A 232 8.48 3.53 1.75
C ARG A 232 7.34 3.24 0.74
N GLN A 233 6.42 4.18 0.55
CA GLN A 233 5.30 3.99 -0.38
C GLN A 233 5.76 3.96 -1.84
N LEU A 234 6.80 4.71 -2.21
CA LEU A 234 7.40 4.64 -3.55
C LEU A 234 8.18 3.33 -3.75
N VAL A 235 8.93 2.87 -2.75
CA VAL A 235 9.67 1.60 -2.80
C VAL A 235 8.73 0.40 -2.85
N ASP A 236 7.65 0.40 -2.06
CA ASP A 236 6.59 -0.60 -2.18
C ASP A 236 6.03 -0.65 -3.61
N TYR A 237 5.77 0.51 -4.24
CA TYR A 237 5.24 0.57 -5.60
C TYR A 237 6.24 0.14 -6.68
N TYR A 238 7.54 0.45 -6.49
CA TYR A 238 8.61 -0.10 -7.33
C TYR A 238 8.60 -1.63 -7.33
N TYR A 239 8.40 -2.26 -6.17
CA TYR A 239 8.32 -3.72 -6.09
C TYR A 239 7.02 -4.29 -6.64
N VAL A 240 5.87 -3.62 -6.48
CA VAL A 240 4.61 -4.00 -7.17
C VAL A 240 4.80 -4.01 -8.69
N LEU A 241 5.42 -2.97 -9.26
CA LEU A 241 5.73 -2.91 -10.69
C LEU A 241 6.69 -4.03 -11.12
N CYS A 242 7.76 -4.27 -10.35
CA CYS A 242 8.67 -5.38 -10.64
C CYS A 242 7.94 -6.73 -10.60
N ASP A 243 7.06 -6.94 -9.63
CA ASP A 243 6.32 -8.19 -9.46
C ASP A 243 5.31 -8.42 -10.59
N PHE A 244 4.61 -7.36 -11.03
CA PHE A 244 3.74 -7.41 -12.20
C PHE A 244 4.50 -7.98 -13.40
N TYR A 245 5.63 -7.37 -13.78
CA TYR A 245 6.40 -7.86 -14.91
C TYR A 245 7.06 -9.24 -14.66
N LYS A 246 7.34 -9.66 -13.42
CA LYS A 246 7.75 -11.06 -13.14
C LYS A 246 6.62 -12.02 -13.53
N VAL A 247 5.40 -11.78 -13.04
CA VAL A 247 4.23 -12.67 -13.27
C VAL A 247 4.00 -12.87 -14.77
N TYR A 248 3.89 -11.79 -15.56
CA TYR A 248 3.66 -11.93 -17.00
C TYR A 248 4.89 -12.40 -17.80
N GLN A 249 6.13 -12.24 -17.29
CA GLN A 249 7.32 -12.85 -17.91
C GLN A 249 7.42 -14.35 -17.63
N ILE A 250 6.98 -14.82 -16.47
CA ILE A 250 6.93 -16.25 -16.13
C ILE A 250 5.95 -16.98 -17.04
N PHE A 251 4.79 -16.38 -17.32
CA PHE A 251 3.85 -16.93 -18.31
C PHE A 251 4.46 -17.00 -19.73
N SER A 252 5.40 -16.11 -20.09
CA SER A 252 6.09 -16.15 -21.39
C SER A 252 7.16 -17.22 -21.52
N ASN A 253 7.71 -17.72 -20.41
CA ASN A 253 8.79 -18.72 -20.39
C ASN A 253 8.58 -19.77 -19.28
N PRO A 254 7.66 -20.74 -19.48
CA PRO A 254 7.37 -21.79 -18.49
C PRO A 254 8.52 -22.80 -18.27
N SER A 255 9.64 -22.67 -18.97
CA SER A 255 10.82 -23.53 -18.83
C SER A 255 11.64 -23.29 -17.54
N VAL A 256 11.34 -22.23 -16.76
CA VAL A 256 11.97 -21.98 -15.45
C VAL A 256 11.09 -22.52 -14.31
N SER A 257 10.81 -23.83 -14.34
CA SER A 257 10.31 -24.56 -13.17
C SER A 257 11.49 -25.21 -12.41
N LEU A 258 11.32 -25.43 -11.11
CA LEU A 258 12.40 -25.72 -10.16
C LEU A 258 13.35 -26.83 -10.64
N SER A 259 14.65 -26.52 -10.71
CA SER A 259 15.68 -27.53 -10.57
C SER A 259 15.59 -28.11 -9.14
N LYS A 260 14.93 -29.26 -9.01
CA LYS A 260 15.05 -30.11 -7.81
C LYS A 260 16.50 -30.58 -7.70
N GLY A 261 17.31 -29.82 -6.96
CA GLY A 261 18.61 -30.29 -6.51
C GLY A 261 18.41 -31.52 -5.64
N SER A 262 18.87 -32.68 -6.11
CA SER A 262 18.88 -33.90 -5.32
C SER A 262 19.87 -33.75 -4.17
N SER A 263 19.41 -33.97 -2.95
CA SER A 263 20.30 -34.33 -1.85
C SER A 263 19.66 -35.48 -1.10
N THR A 264 20.28 -36.65 -1.23
CA THR A 264 19.80 -37.91 -0.68
C THR A 264 20.28 -38.04 0.76
N PHE A 265 19.40 -37.79 1.73
CA PHE A 265 19.54 -38.33 3.09
C PHE A 265 18.17 -38.59 3.72
N SER A 266 17.82 -39.87 3.84
CA SER A 266 16.74 -40.31 4.73
C SER A 266 17.26 -40.38 6.18
N PRO A 267 16.38 -40.15 7.16
CA PRO A 267 15.92 -41.31 7.92
C PRO A 267 14.40 -41.41 8.07
N SER A 268 13.95 -42.62 8.42
CA SER A 268 12.55 -43.05 8.52
C SER A 268 11.78 -42.43 9.70
N PRO A 269 10.43 -42.47 9.71
CA PRO A 269 9.62 -41.64 10.60
C PRO A 269 9.43 -42.26 11.99
N SER A 270 9.36 -41.41 13.01
CA SER A 270 8.70 -41.74 14.28
C SER A 270 7.40 -40.95 14.38
N SER A 271 6.32 -41.67 14.66
CA SER A 271 4.98 -41.09 14.79
C SER A 271 4.85 -40.28 16.07
N MET A 272 4.48 -39.00 15.96
CA MET A 272 3.76 -38.31 17.02
C MET A 272 2.50 -37.65 16.45
N VAL A 273 1.35 -38.14 16.91
CA VAL A 273 0.05 -37.52 16.67
C VAL A 273 0.02 -36.20 17.45
N PHE A 274 0.22 -35.09 16.76
CA PHE A 274 0.00 -33.76 17.34
C PHE A 274 -1.42 -33.29 17.06
N THR A 275 -2.26 -33.31 18.10
CA THR A 275 -3.52 -32.56 18.12
C THR A 275 -3.22 -31.06 17.95
N PRO A 276 -3.98 -30.32 17.12
CA PRO A 276 -3.72 -28.90 16.91
C PRO A 276 -3.89 -28.11 18.22
N PRO A 277 -2.98 -27.19 18.57
CA PRO A 277 -3.09 -26.41 19.79
C PRO A 277 -4.31 -25.48 19.72
N SER A 278 -5.08 -25.45 20.81
CA SER A 278 -6.19 -24.53 20.98
C SER A 278 -5.70 -23.08 20.97
N VAL A 279 -6.36 -22.25 20.14
CA VAL A 279 -6.04 -20.82 20.04
C VAL A 279 -6.28 -20.15 21.39
N PRO A 280 -5.30 -19.41 21.97
CA PRO A 280 -5.51 -18.71 23.23
C PRO A 280 -6.60 -17.64 23.07
N PRO A 281 -7.39 -17.35 24.12
CA PRO A 281 -8.43 -16.33 24.03
C PRO A 281 -7.86 -14.96 23.64
N PHE A 282 -8.43 -14.35 22.60
CA PHE A 282 -8.19 -12.93 22.32
C PHE A 282 -8.59 -12.09 23.54
N PRO A 283 -7.83 -11.04 23.91
CA PRO A 283 -8.10 -10.25 25.11
C PRO A 283 -9.33 -9.34 24.92
N GLY A 284 -10.51 -9.89 25.20
CA GLY A 284 -11.79 -9.18 25.28
C GLY A 284 -12.60 -9.55 26.54
N GLY A 285 -11.95 -10.12 27.55
CA GLY A 285 -12.61 -10.84 28.65
C GLY A 285 -11.98 -10.72 30.03
N ARG A 286 -11.43 -9.54 30.39
CA ARG A 286 -11.25 -9.12 31.80
C ARG A 286 -10.91 -7.62 31.91
N ASN A 287 -11.42 -6.99 32.96
CA ASN A 287 -11.38 -5.55 33.16
C ASN A 287 -10.04 -5.01 33.74
N LEU A 288 -9.62 -3.86 33.21
CA LEU A 288 -8.98 -2.71 33.89
C LEU A 288 -7.55 -2.81 34.51
N ARG A 289 -6.66 -2.00 33.87
CA ARG A 289 -5.86 -0.90 34.47
C ARG A 289 -4.45 -1.16 35.05
N SER A 290 -3.43 -0.84 34.23
CA SER A 290 -2.19 -0.09 34.54
C SER A 290 -1.34 0.00 33.25
N GLY A 291 -0.64 1.06 32.84
CA GLY A 291 -0.51 2.47 33.26
C GLY A 291 0.62 3.13 32.42
N ASP A 292 0.37 4.30 31.81
CA ASP A 292 1.26 5.21 31.03
C ASP A 292 2.31 4.63 30.02
N VAL A 293 2.49 5.13 28.79
CA VAL A 293 3.06 6.45 28.45
C VAL A 293 2.70 6.86 27.01
N THR A 294 2.15 8.08 26.87
CA THR A 294 1.99 8.95 25.68
C THR A 294 2.07 8.40 24.24
N ALA A 295 0.92 8.39 23.56
CA ALA A 295 0.79 8.73 22.13
C ALA A 295 -0.34 9.78 21.97
N PRO A 296 -0.18 10.85 21.15
CA PRO A 296 -1.06 12.02 21.23
C PRO A 296 -2.40 11.82 20.50
N SER A 297 -3.45 11.51 21.26
CA SER A 297 -4.84 11.58 20.77
C SER A 297 -5.22 13.01 20.36
N ARG A 298 -5.78 13.20 19.15
CA ARG A 298 -6.33 14.49 18.70
C ARG A 298 -7.84 14.42 18.42
N CYS A 299 -8.62 14.35 19.50
CA CYS A 299 -10.04 14.69 19.47
C CYS A 299 -10.25 16.22 19.49
N SER A 300 -11.41 16.69 19.01
CA SER A 300 -11.74 18.12 18.88
C SER A 300 -13.24 18.38 18.88
N GLU A 301 -13.82 18.56 20.07
CA GLU A 301 -15.15 19.17 20.29
C GLU A 301 -15.00 20.68 20.61
N PRO A 302 -16.05 21.49 20.88
CA PRO A 302 -17.51 21.26 20.86
C PRO A 302 -18.22 22.24 19.86
N LEU A 303 -19.51 22.66 19.89
CA LEU A 303 -20.62 22.62 20.88
C LEU A 303 -22.01 22.39 20.22
N ARG A 304 -23.09 23.08 20.64
CA ARG A 304 -24.52 22.71 20.49
C ARG A 304 -25.45 23.89 20.12
N SER A 305 -26.40 23.70 19.20
CA SER A 305 -27.77 24.29 19.24
C SER A 305 -28.75 23.48 18.36
N LYS A 306 -30.06 23.58 18.61
CA LYS A 306 -31.17 22.93 17.86
C LYS A 306 -31.64 23.84 16.69
N ASP A 307 -32.63 23.58 15.82
CA ASP A 307 -33.80 22.66 15.73
C ASP A 307 -33.94 22.13 14.26
N GLY A 308 -34.54 20.97 13.95
CA GLY A 308 -35.99 20.75 13.73
C GLY A 308 -36.20 19.84 12.49
N GLY A 309 -37.28 19.04 12.41
CA GLY A 309 -37.59 18.16 11.23
C GLY A 309 -38.89 18.58 10.50
N PRO A 310 -39.64 17.70 9.80
CA PRO A 310 -39.35 16.31 9.36
C PRO A 310 -39.91 15.86 7.95
N LYS A 311 -39.46 14.67 7.48
CA LYS A 311 -40.19 13.59 6.73
C LYS A 311 -40.86 13.76 5.32
N ARG A 312 -40.54 12.75 4.45
CA ARG A 312 -41.41 11.99 3.47
C ARG A 312 -41.88 12.73 2.19
N SER A 313 -42.20 12.08 1.06
CA SER A 313 -42.14 10.66 0.60
C SER A 313 -42.16 10.56 -0.96
N SER A 314 -41.76 9.41 -1.52
CA SER A 314 -41.92 9.00 -2.95
C SER A 314 -43.41 8.67 -3.30
N PRO A 315 -43.80 8.38 -4.58
CA PRO A 315 -43.43 7.13 -5.31
C PRO A 315 -43.32 7.19 -6.87
N ASP A 316 -42.96 6.05 -7.50
CA ASP A 316 -43.34 5.53 -8.85
C ASP A 316 -42.94 6.31 -10.15
N CYS A 317 -42.76 5.72 -11.35
CA CYS A 317 -42.72 4.31 -11.84
C CYS A 317 -42.03 4.18 -13.24
N ALA A 318 -42.00 2.95 -13.79
CA ALA A 318 -41.53 2.52 -15.15
C ALA A 318 -40.00 2.59 -15.40
N GLY A 319 -39.32 1.64 -16.07
CA GLY A 319 -39.70 0.74 -17.17
C GLY A 319 -38.81 1.13 -18.37
N TRP A 320 -38.06 0.25 -19.06
CA TRP A 320 -38.52 -0.79 -20.00
C TRP A 320 -37.37 -1.80 -20.25
N ASP A 321 -37.71 -3.07 -20.51
CA ASP A 321 -36.77 -4.13 -20.90
C ASP A 321 -36.38 -4.09 -22.38
N ARG A 322 -35.22 -4.69 -22.71
CA ARG A 322 -34.97 -5.34 -24.01
C ARG A 322 -34.30 -6.69 -23.80
N ARG A 323 -34.85 -7.71 -24.45
CA ARG A 323 -34.12 -8.94 -24.79
C ARG A 323 -33.49 -8.76 -26.17
N ASP A 324 -32.37 -9.46 -26.41
CA ASP A 324 -32.27 -10.49 -27.45
C ASP A 324 -30.90 -11.16 -27.36
N ALA A 325 -30.77 -12.36 -27.94
CA ALA A 325 -29.71 -13.31 -27.58
C ALA A 325 -29.18 -14.13 -28.76
N ILE A 326 -28.00 -14.71 -28.54
CA ILE A 326 -27.38 -15.85 -29.27
C ILE A 326 -26.79 -15.53 -30.66
N GLY A 327 -25.52 -15.94 -30.83
CA GLY A 327 -24.76 -15.98 -32.07
C GLY A 327 -23.54 -16.89 -31.85
N ASP A 328 -23.27 -17.78 -32.81
CA ASP A 328 -22.63 -19.07 -32.55
C ASP A 328 -21.08 -19.09 -32.49
N MET A 329 -20.53 -20.20 -31.98
CA MET A 329 -19.10 -20.41 -31.72
C MET A 329 -18.53 -21.49 -32.66
N THR A 330 -17.57 -21.14 -33.51
CA THR A 330 -16.85 -22.12 -34.37
C THR A 330 -15.38 -22.25 -34.01
N SER A 331 -14.92 -23.50 -34.00
CA SER A 331 -13.59 -23.92 -33.57
C SER A 331 -12.54 -23.84 -34.67
N VAL A 332 -11.38 -23.23 -34.39
CA VAL A 332 -10.14 -23.52 -35.11
C VAL A 332 -9.00 -23.69 -34.10
N THR A 333 -8.32 -24.84 -34.19
CA THR A 333 -7.14 -25.18 -33.39
C THR A 333 -5.95 -24.32 -33.81
N ALA A 334 -5.42 -23.52 -32.88
CA ALA A 334 -4.15 -22.83 -33.04
C ALA A 334 -3.16 -23.27 -31.97
N PHE A 335 -2.12 -24.00 -32.37
CA PHE A 335 -0.88 -24.08 -31.59
C PHE A 335 -0.34 -22.65 -31.50
N THR A 336 -0.47 -22.03 -30.32
CA THR A 336 0.00 -20.66 -30.08
C THR A 336 1.32 -20.70 -29.34
N ASP A 337 2.32 -19.97 -29.85
CA ASP A 337 3.58 -19.75 -29.13
C ASP A 337 3.29 -19.18 -27.74
N SER A 338 3.73 -19.88 -26.70
CA SER A 338 3.51 -19.49 -25.29
C SER A 338 4.01 -18.07 -25.00
N SER A 339 5.17 -17.71 -25.55
CA SER A 339 5.74 -16.36 -25.49
C SER A 339 4.81 -15.30 -26.13
N ALA A 340 4.21 -15.60 -27.27
CA ALA A 340 3.29 -14.68 -27.94
C ALA A 340 1.92 -14.60 -27.23
N THR A 341 1.45 -15.68 -26.61
CA THR A 341 0.22 -15.70 -25.80
C THR A 341 0.40 -14.93 -24.49
N ALA A 342 1.54 -15.07 -23.82
CA ALA A 342 1.82 -14.36 -22.58
C ALA A 342 2.19 -12.89 -22.80
N ALA A 343 2.88 -12.55 -23.90
CA ALA A 343 3.05 -11.16 -24.33
C ALA A 343 1.68 -10.48 -24.53
N ARG A 344 0.73 -11.16 -25.22
CA ARG A 344 -0.66 -10.69 -25.35
C ARG A 344 -1.38 -10.60 -24.01
N SER A 345 -1.20 -11.56 -23.10
CA SER A 345 -1.77 -11.51 -21.75
C SER A 345 -1.26 -10.30 -20.96
N SER A 346 0.05 -10.01 -21.06
CA SER A 346 0.68 -8.85 -20.44
C SER A 346 0.15 -7.52 -20.98
N SER A 347 -0.06 -7.41 -22.30
CA SER A 347 -0.62 -6.20 -22.90
C SER A 347 -2.07 -6.02 -22.48
N THR A 348 -2.89 -7.08 -22.50
CA THR A 348 -4.30 -6.99 -22.07
C THR A 348 -4.46 -6.62 -20.59
N ALA A 349 -3.55 -7.09 -19.72
CA ALA A 349 -3.51 -6.71 -18.31
C ALA A 349 -3.13 -5.23 -18.14
N ILE A 350 -2.10 -4.76 -18.86
CA ILE A 350 -1.71 -3.34 -18.88
C ILE A 350 -2.87 -2.47 -19.40
N ASP A 351 -3.50 -2.84 -20.52
CA ASP A 351 -4.58 -2.09 -21.15
C ASP A 351 -5.78 -1.89 -20.21
N ARG A 352 -6.15 -2.95 -19.47
CA ARG A 352 -7.16 -2.89 -18.39
C ARG A 352 -6.78 -1.93 -17.27
N VAL A 353 -5.56 -2.04 -16.74
CA VAL A 353 -5.06 -1.12 -15.70
C VAL A 353 -5.04 0.32 -16.23
N GLN A 354 -4.65 0.54 -17.48
CA GLN A 354 -4.66 1.84 -18.12
C GLN A 354 -6.06 2.43 -18.29
N GLU A 355 -7.07 1.61 -18.61
CA GLU A 355 -8.47 2.02 -18.69
C GLU A 355 -9.01 2.44 -17.31
N GLU A 356 -8.83 1.61 -16.28
CA GLU A 356 -9.24 1.94 -14.91
C GLU A 356 -8.55 3.22 -14.40
N LEU A 357 -7.26 3.41 -14.67
CA LEU A 357 -6.53 4.65 -14.33
C LEU A 357 -7.10 5.89 -15.03
N LYS A 358 -7.67 5.76 -16.25
CA LYS A 358 -8.38 6.85 -16.94
C LYS A 358 -9.76 7.06 -16.31
N GLU A 359 -10.53 6.00 -16.08
CA GLU A 359 -11.88 6.07 -15.49
C GLU A 359 -11.88 6.77 -14.13
N LEU A 360 -10.90 6.45 -13.30
CA LEU A 360 -10.71 6.95 -11.93
C LEU A 360 -10.06 8.34 -11.86
N GLY A 361 -9.63 8.91 -12.99
CA GLY A 361 -8.96 10.22 -13.04
C GLY A 361 -7.48 10.20 -12.59
N LEU A 362 -6.91 9.02 -12.37
CA LEU A 362 -5.55 8.81 -11.84
C LEU A 362 -4.45 8.86 -12.91
N TRP A 363 -4.80 8.80 -14.21
CA TRP A 363 -3.85 8.75 -15.34
C TRP A 363 -2.66 9.72 -15.24
N LYS A 364 -2.91 11.00 -14.93
CA LYS A 364 -1.84 12.01 -14.84
C LYS A 364 -0.97 11.83 -13.60
N PHE A 365 -1.54 11.34 -12.50
CA PHE A 365 -0.79 10.98 -11.31
C PHE A 365 0.06 9.73 -11.54
N ALA A 366 -0.49 8.69 -12.18
CA ALA A 366 0.23 7.50 -12.60
C ALA A 366 1.45 7.86 -13.45
N GLY A 367 1.29 8.72 -14.47
CA GLY A 367 2.42 9.22 -15.28
C GLY A 367 3.45 9.99 -14.46
N GLY A 368 3.03 10.75 -13.45
CA GLY A 368 3.95 11.41 -12.52
C GLY A 368 4.76 10.43 -11.66
N ILE A 369 4.13 9.34 -11.20
CA ILE A 369 4.83 8.26 -10.48
C ILE A 369 5.75 7.48 -11.43
N MET A 370 5.34 7.19 -12.67
CA MET A 370 6.21 6.54 -13.67
C MET A 370 7.47 7.35 -13.98
N TYR A 371 7.36 8.68 -14.07
CA TYR A 371 8.52 9.57 -14.18
C TYR A 371 9.48 9.42 -12.99
N ILE A 372 8.96 9.32 -11.76
CA ILE A 372 9.79 9.09 -10.57
C ILE A 372 10.43 7.69 -10.62
N MET A 373 9.67 6.65 -11.00
CA MET A 373 10.21 5.30 -11.13
C MET A 373 11.35 5.22 -12.15
N GLN A 374 11.23 5.92 -13.28
CA GLN A 374 12.25 5.99 -14.32
C GLN A 374 13.47 6.80 -13.88
N GLU A 375 13.29 8.08 -13.55
CA GLU A 375 14.41 9.02 -13.31
C GLU A 375 15.12 8.79 -11.97
N VAL A 376 14.35 8.45 -10.92
CA VAL A 376 14.89 8.29 -9.56
C VAL A 376 15.28 6.84 -9.29
N PHE A 377 14.37 5.89 -9.55
CA PHE A 377 14.59 4.47 -9.27
C PHE A 377 15.23 3.70 -10.42
N GLY A 378 15.52 4.34 -11.56
CA GLY A 378 16.19 3.71 -12.70
C GLY A 378 15.36 2.62 -13.38
N MET A 379 14.02 2.65 -13.25
CA MET A 379 13.14 1.67 -13.87
C MET A 379 13.22 1.79 -15.41
N PRO A 380 13.47 0.69 -16.15
CA PRO A 380 13.51 0.74 -17.61
C PRO A 380 12.13 1.06 -18.17
N ALA A 381 12.09 1.78 -19.30
CA ALA A 381 10.85 2.24 -19.92
C ALA A 381 9.88 1.10 -20.27
N SER A 382 10.39 -0.11 -20.53
CA SER A 382 9.60 -1.33 -20.78
C SER A 382 8.83 -1.85 -19.55
N ARG A 383 9.08 -1.32 -18.35
CA ARG A 383 8.38 -1.65 -17.10
C ARG A 383 7.45 -0.54 -16.60
N LEU A 384 7.17 0.48 -17.43
CA LEU A 384 6.24 1.55 -17.07
C LEU A 384 4.82 1.19 -17.54
N ILE A 385 3.86 1.20 -16.61
CA ILE A 385 2.46 0.87 -16.91
C ILE A 385 1.72 1.97 -17.68
N VAL A 386 2.25 3.20 -17.65
CA VAL A 386 1.78 4.36 -18.44
C VAL A 386 2.97 5.22 -18.88
N PRO A 387 2.84 6.06 -19.93
CA PRO A 387 3.90 6.99 -20.30
C PRO A 387 4.27 7.95 -19.14
N PRO A 388 5.57 8.22 -18.91
CA PRO A 388 6.02 9.13 -17.87
C PRO A 388 5.55 10.56 -18.15
N ASN A 389 5.14 11.27 -17.11
CA ASN A 389 4.69 12.67 -17.20
C ASN A 389 5.59 13.56 -16.36
N GLU A 390 6.62 14.13 -17.00
CA GLU A 390 7.63 14.98 -16.36
C GLU A 390 7.04 16.13 -15.53
N LYS A 391 6.00 16.81 -16.04
CA LYS A 391 5.36 17.94 -15.34
C LYS A 391 4.74 17.52 -14.02
N TYR A 392 4.05 16.37 -14.00
CA TYR A 392 3.44 15.83 -12.79
C TYR A 392 4.48 15.16 -11.89
N GLY A 393 5.46 14.48 -12.49
CA GLY A 393 6.52 13.78 -11.77
C GLY A 393 7.46 14.71 -11.01
N LYS A 394 7.90 15.82 -11.63
CA LYS A 394 8.67 16.87 -10.94
C LYS A 394 7.89 17.50 -9.78
N PHE A 395 6.58 17.70 -9.94
CA PHE A 395 5.72 18.21 -8.87
C PHE A 395 5.59 17.23 -7.70
N VAL A 396 5.27 15.96 -8.00
CA VAL A 396 5.11 14.92 -6.97
C VAL A 396 6.46 14.65 -6.27
N LEU A 397 7.57 14.62 -7.01
CA LEU A 397 8.92 14.49 -6.44
C LEU A 397 9.24 15.66 -5.50
N ASN A 398 8.88 16.90 -5.85
CA ASN A 398 9.05 18.03 -4.95
C ASN A 398 8.24 17.88 -3.65
N GLU A 399 6.99 17.39 -3.72
CA GLU A 399 6.22 17.08 -2.50
C GLU A 399 6.82 15.93 -1.68
N VAL A 400 7.49 14.93 -2.31
CA VAL A 400 8.24 13.88 -1.60
C VAL A 400 9.47 14.46 -0.87
N LEU A 401 10.20 15.39 -1.50
CA LEU A 401 11.44 15.96 -0.94
C LEU A 401 11.19 17.04 0.14
N GLU A 402 10.03 17.71 0.08
CA GLU A 402 9.61 18.73 1.05
C GLU A 402 8.72 18.18 2.17
N ALA A 403 7.70 17.39 1.83
CA ALA A 403 6.74 16.80 2.78
C ALA A 403 7.01 15.31 3.09
N GLY A 404 8.18 14.80 2.75
CA GLY A 404 8.62 13.45 3.08
C GLY A 404 8.51 13.15 4.57
N ASN A 405 8.30 11.87 4.91
CA ASN A 405 8.00 11.42 6.28
C ASN A 405 6.72 12.08 6.85
N PHE A 406 5.64 12.07 6.06
CA PHE A 406 4.28 12.48 6.47
C PHE A 406 4.22 13.95 6.95
N GLY A 407 4.90 14.85 6.24
CA GLY A 407 4.89 16.29 6.51
C GLY A 407 5.60 16.73 7.80
N LYS A 408 6.20 15.80 8.57
CA LYS A 408 6.83 16.09 9.87
C LYS A 408 7.93 17.17 9.82
N HIS A 409 8.59 17.30 8.67
CA HIS A 409 9.69 18.25 8.44
C HIS A 409 9.38 19.28 7.34
N ASP A 410 8.11 19.40 6.91
CA ASP A 410 7.73 20.35 5.87
C ASP A 410 7.82 21.80 6.38
N ALA A 411 8.82 22.54 5.91
CA ALA A 411 9.07 23.94 6.27
C ALA A 411 7.95 24.90 5.79
N ARG A 412 6.99 24.41 5.00
CA ARG A 412 5.80 25.14 4.55
C ARG A 412 4.64 25.00 5.56
N ASN A 413 4.83 24.27 6.66
CA ASN A 413 3.90 24.22 7.80
C ASN A 413 3.97 25.50 8.65
N ARG A 414 3.14 26.50 8.30
CA ARG A 414 3.26 27.87 8.84
C ARG A 414 2.16 28.27 9.84
N PHE A 415 1.03 27.58 9.86
CA PHE A 415 -0.14 28.00 10.65
C PHE A 415 -0.18 27.47 12.10
N GLY A 416 0.91 26.88 12.60
CA GLY A 416 1.03 26.40 13.99
C GLY A 416 0.23 25.13 14.30
N ARG A 417 0.28 24.69 15.57
CA ARG A 417 -0.27 23.38 16.00
C ARG A 417 -1.75 23.40 16.45
N LEU A 418 -2.40 24.55 16.48
CA LEU A 418 -3.80 24.73 16.90
C LEU A 418 -4.79 24.14 15.87
N LYS A 419 -6.03 23.85 16.28
CA LYS A 419 -7.08 23.27 15.41
C LYS A 419 -7.34 24.12 14.15
N LEU A 420 -7.49 25.44 14.32
CA LEU A 420 -7.69 26.39 13.22
C LEU A 420 -6.47 26.40 12.29
N GLY A 421 -5.27 26.46 12.86
CA GLY A 421 -4.01 26.42 12.12
C GLY A 421 -3.86 25.16 11.27
N HIS A 422 -4.20 24.00 11.82
CA HIS A 422 -4.20 22.73 11.09
C HIS A 422 -5.19 22.72 9.91
N ASN A 423 -6.33 23.38 10.04
CA ASN A 423 -7.29 23.51 8.93
C ASN A 423 -6.80 24.49 7.86
N LEU A 424 -6.18 25.62 8.26
CA LEU A 424 -5.56 26.57 7.32
C LEU A 424 -4.40 25.93 6.55
N GLN A 425 -3.59 25.10 7.21
CA GLN A 425 -2.49 24.36 6.57
C GLN A 425 -2.99 23.37 5.50
N ARG A 426 -4.12 22.68 5.76
CA ARG A 426 -4.79 21.84 4.74
C ARG A 426 -5.25 22.66 3.55
N VAL A 427 -6.04 23.71 3.77
CA VAL A 427 -6.51 24.59 2.69
C VAL A 427 -5.35 25.17 1.87
N TYR A 428 -4.26 25.59 2.52
CA TYR A 428 -3.06 26.07 1.82
C TYR A 428 -2.42 25.00 0.94
N ARG A 429 -2.29 23.75 1.43
CA ARG A 429 -1.84 22.62 0.60
C ARG A 429 -2.80 22.35 -0.55
N ASP A 430 -4.11 22.34 -0.30
CA ASP A 430 -5.12 22.00 -1.29
C ASP A 430 -5.10 23.04 -2.43
N ILE A 431 -4.96 24.34 -2.13
CA ILE A 431 -4.74 25.42 -3.12
C ILE A 431 -3.52 25.12 -4.02
N ARG A 432 -2.41 24.62 -3.46
CA ARG A 432 -1.22 24.23 -4.27
C ARG A 432 -1.53 23.02 -5.16
N LEU A 433 -2.35 22.07 -4.67
CA LEU A 433 -2.75 20.87 -5.38
C LEU A 433 -3.78 21.14 -6.49
N VAL A 434 -4.64 22.16 -6.40
CA VAL A 434 -5.66 22.52 -7.41
C VAL A 434 -5.07 22.62 -8.82
N LYS A 435 -3.82 23.11 -8.98
CA LYS A 435 -3.14 23.24 -10.27
C LYS A 435 -2.87 21.90 -10.99
N PHE A 436 -2.82 20.79 -10.24
CA PHE A 436 -2.52 19.45 -10.75
C PHE A 436 -3.71 18.49 -10.60
N PHE A 437 -4.43 18.56 -9.47
CA PHE A 437 -5.53 17.64 -9.11
C PHE A 437 -6.79 18.43 -8.71
N PRO A 438 -7.38 19.24 -9.63
CA PRO A 438 -8.44 20.18 -9.30
C PRO A 438 -9.68 19.50 -8.71
N ALA A 439 -10.12 18.36 -9.27
CA ALA A 439 -11.30 17.65 -8.79
C ALA A 439 -11.15 17.20 -7.32
N GLU A 440 -9.97 16.70 -6.94
CA GLU A 440 -9.71 16.16 -5.61
C GLU A 440 -9.48 17.28 -4.60
N ALA A 441 -8.70 18.30 -4.98
CA ALA A 441 -8.40 19.45 -4.13
C ALA A 441 -9.62 20.35 -3.87
N LEU A 442 -10.49 20.56 -4.86
CA LEU A 442 -11.74 21.31 -4.69
C LEU A 442 -12.79 20.51 -3.91
N CYS A 443 -12.72 19.18 -3.93
CA CYS A 443 -13.61 18.34 -3.13
C CYS A 443 -13.14 18.09 -1.68
N GLU A 444 -11.87 18.33 -1.29
CA GLU A 444 -11.42 18.13 0.11
C GLU A 444 -12.35 18.82 1.12
N PRO A 445 -12.71 20.12 0.98
CA PRO A 445 -13.47 20.81 2.01
C PRO A 445 -14.90 20.27 2.11
N LEU A 446 -15.47 19.86 0.98
CA LEU A 446 -16.79 19.24 0.88
C LEU A 446 -16.79 17.84 1.49
N PHE A 447 -15.81 17.00 1.11
CA PHE A 447 -15.62 15.66 1.65
C PHE A 447 -15.38 15.69 3.15
N ARG A 448 -14.54 16.60 3.65
CA ARG A 448 -14.26 16.77 5.08
C ARG A 448 -15.50 17.21 5.87
N THR A 449 -16.31 18.11 5.32
CA THR A 449 -17.58 18.55 5.91
C THR A 449 -18.59 17.39 5.96
N TRP A 450 -18.75 16.68 4.83
CA TRP A 450 -19.59 15.49 4.75
C TRP A 450 -19.12 14.38 5.72
N HIS A 451 -17.81 14.13 5.81
CA HIS A 451 -17.21 13.11 6.68
C HIS A 451 -17.36 13.44 8.17
N PHE A 452 -17.41 14.73 8.54
CA PHE A 452 -17.76 15.15 9.89
C PHE A 452 -19.20 14.71 10.24
N PHE A 453 -20.18 15.00 9.40
CA PHE A 453 -21.57 14.55 9.61
C PHE A 453 -21.72 13.02 9.54
N TRP A 454 -20.97 12.37 8.65
CA TRP A 454 -20.89 10.91 8.59
C TRP A 454 -20.41 10.34 9.94
N ARG A 455 -19.31 10.84 10.51
CA ARG A 455 -18.83 10.40 11.83
C ARG A 455 -19.82 10.67 12.97
N LEU A 456 -20.61 11.74 12.90
CA LEU A 456 -21.69 11.97 13.88
C LEU A 456 -22.80 10.92 13.77
N LYS A 457 -23.19 10.53 12.56
CA LYS A 457 -24.14 9.41 12.33
C LYS A 457 -23.60 8.08 12.85
N TYR A 458 -22.30 7.83 12.66
CA TYR A 458 -21.59 6.60 13.03
C TYR A 458 -20.90 6.67 14.41
N LYS A 459 -21.24 7.66 15.26
CA LYS A 459 -20.73 7.78 16.64
C LYS A 459 -21.54 6.98 17.68
N LYS A 460 -22.62 6.31 17.25
CA LYS A 460 -23.49 5.47 18.09
C LYS A 460 -22.91 4.09 18.35
#